data_AF-A0A854CQ27-F1
#
_entry.id   AF-A0A854CQ27-F1
#
_cell.length_a   1.000
_cell.length_b   1.000
_cell.length_c   1.000
_cell.angle_alpha   90.00
_cell.angle_beta   90.00
_cell.angle_gamma   90.00
#
_symmetry.space_group_name_H-M   'P 1'
#
loop_
_entity.id
_entity.type
_entity.pdbx_description
1 polymer ?
#
loop_
_entity_poly.entity_id
_entity_poly.type
_entity_poly.pdbx_seq_one_letter_code
_entity_poly.pdbx_strand_id
1 'polypeptide(L)'
;MRLVAELHGELNMVQHFREGNGRTQRLFFEHWLLLNGLAFSWKHVSAGAWITGCIAAVSCNYAQLEDTFDSCIMQIKEPSADQDYD
;
A
#
# COMPACT_ATOMS: atom_id res chain seq x y z
N MET A 1 -5.45 8.50 1.52
CA MET A 1 -4.56 7.67 0.65
C MET A 1 -5.31 7.08 -0.56
N ARG A 2 -6.38 7.76 -0.99
CA ARG A 2 -7.33 7.33 -2.02
C ARG A 2 -6.73 6.81 -3.33
N LEU A 3 -5.81 7.55 -3.95
CA LEU A 3 -5.21 7.16 -5.22
C LEU A 3 -4.51 5.79 -5.13
N VAL A 4 -3.80 5.53 -4.03
CA VAL A 4 -3.12 4.26 -3.78
C VAL A 4 -4.14 3.13 -3.64
N ALA A 5 -5.23 3.39 -2.92
CA ALA A 5 -6.32 2.43 -2.71
C ALA A 5 -7.03 2.07 -4.02
N GLU A 6 -7.35 3.06 -4.85
CA GLU A 6 -7.96 2.89 -6.17
C GLU A 6 -7.03 2.08 -7.08
N LEU A 7 -5.77 2.51 -7.26
CA LEU A 7 -4.81 1.81 -8.11
C LEU A 7 -4.57 0.36 -7.64
N HIS A 8 -4.46 0.13 -6.32
CA HIS A 8 -4.26 -1.21 -5.80
C HIS A 8 -5.50 -2.08 -6.01
N GLY A 9 -6.71 -1.54 -5.77
CA GLY A 9 -7.97 -2.24 -6.00
C GLY A 9 -8.15 -2.66 -7.46
N GLU A 10 -7.94 -1.73 -8.38
CA GLU A 10 -8.03 -1.96 -9.82
C GLU A 10 -6.99 -2.98 -10.30
N LEU A 11 -5.73 -2.84 -9.86
CA LEU A 11 -4.68 -3.77 -10.26
C LEU A 11 -4.93 -5.19 -9.70
N ASN A 12 -5.49 -5.30 -8.50
CA ASN A 12 -5.86 -6.59 -7.90
C ASN A 12 -6.95 -7.32 -8.70
N MET A 13 -7.88 -6.59 -9.34
CA MET A 13 -8.94 -7.16 -10.18
C MET A 13 -8.43 -7.85 -11.44
N VAL A 14 -7.37 -7.33 -12.05
CA VAL A 14 -6.87 -7.86 -13.33
C VAL A 14 -6.19 -9.23 -13.18
N GLN A 15 -5.66 -9.55 -12.00
CA GLN A 15 -5.07 -10.87 -11.68
C GLN A 15 -4.09 -11.39 -12.76
N HIS A 16 -3.12 -10.55 -13.13
CA HIS A 16 -2.19 -10.72 -14.25
C HIS A 16 -1.38 -12.02 -14.30
N PHE A 17 -1.12 -12.67 -13.16
CA PHE A 17 -0.31 -13.88 -13.05
C PHE A 17 -1.16 -15.10 -12.69
N ARG A 18 -0.71 -16.28 -13.10
CA ARG A 18 -1.35 -17.55 -12.70
C ARG A 18 -1.37 -17.75 -11.18
N GLU A 19 -0.30 -17.35 -10.49
CA GLU A 19 -0.19 -17.32 -9.03
C GLU A 19 0.75 -16.18 -8.61
N GLY A 20 0.64 -15.73 -7.36
CA GLY A 20 1.56 -14.74 -6.79
C GLY A 20 1.16 -13.27 -6.97
N ASN A 21 0.02 -12.95 -7.59
CA ASN A 21 -0.48 -11.58 -7.79
C ASN A 21 -0.33 -10.70 -6.54
N GLY A 22 -0.91 -11.15 -5.42
CA GLY A 22 -0.88 -10.38 -4.19
C GLY A 22 0.50 -10.23 -3.55
N ARG A 23 1.50 -11.04 -3.88
CA ARG A 23 2.89 -10.85 -3.42
C ARG A 23 3.62 -9.84 -4.31
N THR A 24 3.46 -9.98 -5.62
CA THR A 24 4.05 -9.09 -6.62
C THR A 24 3.52 -7.66 -6.47
N GLN A 25 2.21 -7.49 -6.27
CA GLN A 25 1.60 -6.17 -6.12
C GLN A 25 2.10 -5.45 -4.87
N ARG A 26 2.25 -6.13 -3.73
CA ARG A 26 2.78 -5.51 -2.51
C ARG A 26 4.18 -4.96 -2.72
N LEU A 27 5.07 -5.76 -3.31
CA LEU A 27 6.43 -5.30 -3.64
C LEU A 27 6.45 -4.14 -4.63
N PHE A 28 5.57 -4.17 -5.65
CA PHE A 28 5.42 -3.06 -6.59
C PHE A 28 5.02 -1.77 -5.89
N PHE A 29 3.97 -1.80 -5.05
CA PHE A 29 3.50 -0.62 -4.32
C PHE A 29 4.50 -0.15 -3.26
N GLU A 30 5.19 -1.05 -2.55
CA GLU A 30 6.27 -0.70 -1.62
C GLU A 30 7.37 0.11 -2.31
N HIS A 31 7.87 -0.35 -3.46
CA HIS A 31 8.89 0.37 -4.22
C HIS A 31 8.36 1.65 -4.84
N TRP A 32 7.14 1.65 -5.39
CA TRP A 32 6.56 2.85 -5.97
C TRP A 32 6.36 3.94 -4.91
N LEU A 33 5.87 3.60 -3.73
CA LEU A 33 5.76 4.53 -2.59
C LEU A 33 7.14 5.01 -2.15
N LEU A 34 8.13 4.12 -2.06
CA LEU A 34 9.50 4.45 -1.67
C LEU A 34 10.13 5.49 -2.62
N LEU A 35 9.94 5.33 -3.94
CA LEU A 35 10.38 6.29 -4.95
C LEU A 35 9.73 7.68 -4.80
N ASN A 36 8.61 7.76 -4.08
CA ASN A 36 7.91 9.00 -3.77
C ASN A 36 8.16 9.49 -2.33
N GLY A 37 9.19 8.98 -1.65
CA GLY A 37 9.55 9.38 -0.28
C GLY A 37 8.58 8.87 0.79
N LEU A 38 7.82 7.83 0.48
CA LEU A 38 6.85 7.21 1.38
C LEU A 38 7.30 5.79 1.76
N ALA A 39 7.13 5.42 3.01
CA ALA A 39 7.32 4.04 3.48
C ALA A 39 5.96 3.39 3.77
N PHE A 40 5.86 2.08 3.53
CA PHE A 40 4.68 1.28 3.84
C PHE A 40 5.01 0.23 4.90
N SER A 41 4.14 0.02 5.88
CA SER A 41 4.28 -1.00 6.92
C SER A 41 3.12 -1.99 6.95
N TRP A 42 3.39 -3.28 6.76
CA TRP A 42 2.39 -4.36 6.87
C TRP A 42 2.10 -4.82 8.30
N LYS A 43 2.85 -4.31 9.29
CA LYS A 43 2.90 -4.87 10.66
C LYS A 43 1.53 -5.00 11.34
N HIS A 44 0.60 -4.11 11.01
CA HIS A 44 -0.72 -4.02 11.65
C HIS A 44 -1.88 -4.28 10.68
N VAL A 45 -1.60 -4.80 9.47
CA VAL A 45 -2.64 -5.12 8.50
C VAL A 45 -3.23 -6.49 8.81
N SER A 46 -4.49 -6.53 9.24
CA SER A 46 -5.24 -7.78 9.41
C SER A 46 -5.48 -8.44 8.05
N ALA A 47 -5.12 -9.71 7.93
CA ALA A 47 -5.39 -10.49 6.72
C ALA A 47 -6.88 -10.52 6.36
N GLY A 48 -7.76 -10.64 7.37
CA GLY A 48 -9.20 -10.62 7.16
C GLY A 48 -9.69 -9.27 6.64
N ALA A 49 -9.30 -8.17 7.29
CA ALA A 49 -9.69 -6.83 6.86
C ALA A 49 -9.16 -6.49 5.46
N TRP A 50 -7.93 -6.91 5.15
CA TRP A 50 -7.35 -6.77 3.83
C TRP A 50 -8.15 -7.50 2.75
N ILE A 51 -8.50 -8.77 3.00
CA ILE A 51 -9.32 -9.57 2.07
C ILE A 51 -10.69 -8.90 1.88
N THR A 52 -11.35 -8.46 2.95
CA THR A 52 -12.64 -7.75 2.85
C THR A 52 -12.52 -6.47 2.03
N GLY A 53 -11.48 -5.67 2.23
CA GLY A 53 -11.22 -4.47 1.43
C GLY A 53 -10.99 -4.78 -0.05
N CYS A 54 -10.20 -5.81 -0.35
CA CYS A 54 -9.99 -6.29 -1.72
C CYS A 54 -11.30 -6.77 -2.38
N ILE A 55 -12.20 -7.43 -1.63
CA ILE A 55 -13.52 -7.84 -2.15
C ILE A 55 -14.40 -6.62 -2.39
N ALA A 56 -14.41 -5.63 -1.49
CA ALA A 56 -15.20 -4.41 -1.66
C ALA A 56 -14.77 -3.61 -2.91
N ALA A 57 -13.47 -3.60 -3.23
CA ALA A 57 -12.93 -2.95 -4.41
C ALA A 57 -13.48 -3.50 -5.74
N VAL A 58 -13.99 -4.75 -5.77
CA VAL A 58 -14.70 -5.32 -6.94
C VAL A 58 -15.89 -4.45 -7.37
N SER A 59 -16.55 -3.80 -6.40
CA SER A 59 -17.68 -2.90 -6.62
C SER A 59 -17.26 -1.42 -6.61
N CYS A 60 -15.98 -1.13 -6.89
CA CYS A 60 -15.38 0.21 -6.82
C CYS A 60 -15.52 0.89 -5.45
N ASN A 61 -15.67 0.11 -4.37
CA ASN A 61 -15.70 0.63 -3.01
C ASN A 61 -14.32 0.45 -2.35
N TYR A 62 -13.52 1.51 -2.37
CA TYR A 62 -12.14 1.50 -1.87
C TYR A 62 -11.98 2.01 -0.44
N ALA A 63 -13.07 2.37 0.26
CA ALA A 63 -12.99 3.05 1.56
C ALA A 63 -12.13 2.27 2.58
N GLN A 64 -12.35 0.96 2.69
CA GLN A 64 -11.60 0.12 3.62
C GLN A 64 -10.12 -0.04 3.24
N LEU A 65 -9.82 -0.06 1.93
CA LEU A 65 -8.43 -0.08 1.46
C LEU A 65 -7.77 1.27 1.77
N GLU A 66 -8.48 2.38 1.54
CA GLU A 66 -7.99 3.73 1.87
C GLU A 66 -7.67 3.85 3.37
N ASP A 67 -8.56 3.41 4.26
CA ASP A 67 -8.31 3.40 5.71
C ASP A 67 -7.06 2.59 6.06
N THR A 68 -6.87 1.44 5.39
CA THR A 68 -5.68 0.60 5.57
C THR A 68 -4.43 1.36 5.14
N PHE A 69 -4.43 1.94 3.95
CA PHE A 69 -3.30 2.69 3.42
C PHE A 69 -2.98 3.93 4.27
N ASP A 70 -3.99 4.64 4.78
CA ASP A 70 -3.81 5.79 5.68
C ASP A 70 -3.12 5.38 6.99
N SER A 71 -3.44 4.20 7.53
CA SER A 71 -2.79 3.69 8.75
C SER A 71 -1.37 3.15 8.54
N CYS A 72 -1.00 2.82 7.30
CA CYS A 72 0.22 2.07 6.99
C CYS A 72 1.28 2.86 6.23
N ILE A 73 0.91 3.97 5.58
CA ILE A 73 1.82 4.81 4.80
C ILE A 73 2.31 5.98 5.66
N MET A 74 3.62 6.21 5.63
CA MET A 74 4.28 7.28 6.38
C MET A 74 5.32 8.00 5.52
N GLN A 75 5.49 9.30 5.75
CA GLN A 75 6.54 10.09 5.11
C GLN A 75 7.91 9.65 5.64
N ILE A 76 8.85 9.41 4.73
CA ILE A 76 10.26 9.25 5.09
C ILE A 76 10.80 10.66 5.33
N LYS A 77 11.26 10.92 6.56
CA LYS A 77 12.02 12.14 6.85
C LYS A 77 13.43 11.95 6.31
N GLU A 78 13.89 12.92 5.52
CA GLU A 78 15.33 12.99 5.26
C GLU A 78 16.06 13.25 6.59
N PRO A 79 17.24 12.65 6.79
CA PRO A 79 18.07 12.99 7.92
C PRO A 79 18.35 14.49 7.89
N SER A 80 18.09 15.18 9.01
CA SER A 80 18.40 16.62 9.12
C SER A 80 19.88 16.81 8.89
N ALA A 81 20.27 17.76 8.03
CA ALA A 81 21.66 18.11 7.75
C ALA A 81 22.45 18.58 8.99
N ASP A 82 21.77 18.81 10.13
CA ASP A 82 22.36 19.23 11.40
C ASP A 82 22.73 18.07 12.35
N GLN A 83 22.71 16.82 11.89
CA GLN A 83 23.33 15.71 12.63
C GLN A 83 24.81 15.63 12.26
N ASP A 84 25.58 16.56 12.84
CA ASP A 84 27.03 16.40 12.96
C ASP A 84 27.30 15.04 13.62
N TYR A 85 27.97 14.16 12.88
CA TYR A 85 28.58 12.96 13.44
C TYR A 85 29.75 13.41 14.31
N ASP A 86 29.49 13.62 15.61
CA ASP A 86 30.53 13.61 16.65
C ASP A 86 31.10 12.19 16.84
#